data_AF-A0A7W8CQK0-F1
#
_entry.id   AF-A0A7W8CQK0-F1
#
_cell.length_a   1.000
_cell.length_b   1.000
_cell.length_c   1.000
_cell.angle_alpha   90.00
_cell.angle_beta   90.00
_cell.angle_gamma   90.00
#
_symmetry.space_group_name_H-M   'P 1'
#
loop_
_entity.id
_entity.type
_entity.pdbx_description
1 polymer ?
#
loop_
_entity_poly.entity_id
_entity_poly.type
_entity_poly.pdbx_seq_one_letter_code
_entity_poly.pdbx_strand_id
1 'polypeptide(L)'
;MEGNQPEMAAIEREIAEAHGDFETATFGMGCFWGPEARFGSLPGVLRTRVGYAGGTTLNPVYRQMGDHSETLQIDFDPAVLPYEEILRHFWGNHYPNRDEYKGRQYISLLRFHSVRQQETIIRIKEEMENRLGEKIETEIAPYQDFTLAEERHQKYYLKRYPRILDQLAQHYPDAESFQDSIFAARLNGFAKGFGNREKLKEEIMGWNISEESRRVLVETLMAIKW
;
A
#
# COMPACT_ATOMS: atom_id res chain seq x y z
N MET A 1 27.56 27.70 -6.28
CA MET A 1 27.93 26.27 -6.30
C MET A 1 26.64 25.51 -6.06
N GLU A 2 25.97 25.11 -7.13
CA GLU A 2 24.82 24.20 -7.02
C GLU A 2 25.38 22.86 -6.55
N GLY A 3 25.22 22.56 -5.26
CA GLY A 3 25.45 21.22 -4.75
C GLY A 3 24.52 20.27 -5.48
N ASN A 4 25.05 19.15 -5.96
CA ASN A 4 24.29 18.16 -6.70
C ASN A 4 23.18 17.62 -5.78
N GLN A 5 21.92 18.04 -6.00
CA GLN A 5 20.78 17.60 -5.20
C GLN A 5 20.67 16.07 -5.28
N PRO A 6 20.34 15.38 -4.17
CA PRO A 6 20.18 13.94 -4.19
C PRO A 6 19.03 13.55 -5.12
N GLU A 7 19.30 12.59 -6.00
CA GLU A 7 18.28 12.00 -6.89
C GLU A 7 17.22 11.29 -6.07
N MET A 8 15.96 11.29 -6.53
CA MET A 8 14.85 10.64 -5.82
C MET A 8 15.12 9.16 -5.54
N ALA A 9 15.80 8.46 -6.46
CA ALA A 9 16.20 7.07 -6.24
C ALA A 9 17.17 6.91 -5.05
N ALA A 10 18.05 7.88 -4.80
CA ALA A 10 18.93 7.88 -3.63
C ALA A 10 18.14 8.18 -2.35
N ILE A 11 17.19 9.11 -2.42
CA ILE A 11 16.30 9.43 -1.30
C ILE A 11 15.44 8.21 -0.90
N GLU A 12 14.82 7.54 -1.87
CA GLU A 12 14.01 6.33 -1.62
C GLU A 12 14.84 5.18 -1.03
N ARG A 13 16.10 5.03 -1.46
CA ARG A 13 17.04 4.09 -0.82
C ARG A 13 17.36 4.49 0.61
N GLU A 14 17.65 5.77 0.86
CA GLU A 14 17.94 6.27 2.19
C GLU A 14 16.74 6.07 3.13
N ILE A 15 15.52 6.32 2.67
CA ILE A 15 14.31 6.04 3.45
C ILE A 15 14.22 4.53 3.73
N ALA A 16 14.37 3.68 2.71
CA ALA A 16 14.31 2.23 2.89
C ALA A 16 15.39 1.69 3.84
N GLU A 17 16.59 2.26 3.84
CA GLU A 17 17.70 1.90 4.76
C GLU A 17 17.48 2.46 6.18
N ALA A 18 16.81 3.60 6.31
CA ALA A 18 16.42 4.16 7.59
C ALA A 18 15.34 3.31 8.29
N HIS A 19 14.54 2.61 7.50
CA HIS A 19 13.67 1.54 7.97
C HIS A 19 14.51 0.26 8.12
N GLY A 20 14.31 -0.46 9.22
CA GLY A 20 15.01 -1.72 9.48
C GLY A 20 14.47 -2.87 8.63
N ASP A 21 14.40 -4.06 9.22
CA ASP A 21 13.71 -5.18 8.59
C ASP A 21 12.23 -4.84 8.35
N PHE A 22 11.73 -5.11 7.16
CA PHE A 22 10.32 -4.97 6.83
C PHE A 22 9.61 -6.32 6.79
N GLU A 23 8.31 -6.30 7.05
CA GLU A 23 7.41 -7.43 6.85
C GLU A 23 6.44 -7.13 5.70
N THR A 24 5.88 -8.19 5.11
CA THR A 24 4.89 -8.08 4.03
C THR A 24 3.52 -8.53 4.51
N ALA A 25 2.48 -7.77 4.17
CA ALA A 25 1.08 -8.13 4.40
C ALA A 25 0.34 -8.23 3.06
N THR A 26 -0.44 -9.29 2.86
CA THR A 26 -1.20 -9.55 1.63
C THR A 26 -2.66 -9.78 1.93
N PHE A 27 -3.54 -8.93 1.41
CA PHE A 27 -4.96 -8.95 1.72
C PHE A 27 -5.83 -8.32 0.63
N GLY A 28 -7.08 -8.74 0.57
CA GLY A 28 -8.09 -8.25 -0.37
C GLY A 28 -9.31 -7.77 0.40
N MET A 29 -9.83 -6.62 0.00
CA MET A 29 -10.96 -5.95 0.68
C MET A 29 -11.89 -5.26 -0.33
N GLY A 30 -12.12 -5.93 -1.46
CA GLY A 30 -12.81 -5.40 -2.62
C GLY A 30 -11.87 -4.74 -3.62
N CYS A 31 -12.34 -3.75 -4.38
CA CYS A 31 -11.55 -3.11 -5.42
C CYS A 31 -10.27 -2.52 -4.83
N PHE A 32 -9.10 -2.92 -5.35
CA PHE A 32 -7.80 -2.67 -4.71
C PHE A 32 -7.30 -1.20 -4.77
N TRP A 33 -7.93 -0.33 -5.57
CA TRP A 33 -7.46 1.06 -5.75
C TRP A 33 -7.63 1.87 -4.46
N GLY A 34 -8.81 1.76 -3.84
CA GLY A 34 -9.11 2.42 -2.56
C GLY A 34 -8.18 1.95 -1.43
N PRO A 35 -8.06 0.62 -1.21
CA PRO A 35 -7.12 0.02 -0.28
C PRO A 35 -5.67 0.45 -0.51
N GLU A 36 -5.17 0.43 -1.74
CA GLU A 36 -3.78 0.83 -2.04
C GLU A 36 -3.50 2.27 -1.58
N ALA A 37 -4.39 3.21 -1.92
CA ALA A 37 -4.26 4.60 -1.49
C ALA A 37 -4.41 4.77 0.03
N ARG A 38 -5.31 3.99 0.65
CA ARG A 38 -5.56 4.01 2.09
C ARG A 38 -4.33 3.55 2.87
N PHE A 39 -3.84 2.35 2.59
CA PHE A 39 -2.67 1.81 3.27
C PHE A 39 -1.39 2.57 2.88
N GLY A 40 -1.26 3.00 1.63
CA GLY A 40 -0.14 3.82 1.17
C GLY A 40 -0.04 5.17 1.89
N SER A 41 -1.10 5.63 2.55
CA SER A 41 -1.11 6.85 3.36
C SER A 41 -0.69 6.66 4.82
N LEU A 42 -0.49 5.41 5.28
CA LEU A 42 -0.17 5.12 6.67
C LEU A 42 1.33 5.26 6.94
N PRO A 43 1.74 5.96 8.01
CA PRO A 43 3.11 5.89 8.51
C PRO A 43 3.51 4.44 8.76
N GLY A 44 4.75 4.09 8.41
CA GLY A 44 5.26 2.72 8.50
C GLY A 44 4.97 1.82 7.29
N VAL A 45 4.05 2.21 6.39
CA VAL A 45 3.94 1.54 5.08
C VAL A 45 5.01 2.08 4.15
N LEU A 46 5.82 1.17 3.62
CA LEU A 46 6.95 1.44 2.74
C LEU A 46 6.52 1.32 1.27
N ARG A 47 5.96 0.17 0.89
CA ARG A 47 5.59 -0.09 -0.50
C ARG A 47 4.16 -0.59 -0.58
N THR A 48 3.50 -0.29 -1.69
CA THR A 48 2.17 -0.80 -2.00
C THR A 48 2.13 -1.33 -3.43
N ARG A 49 1.59 -2.52 -3.62
CA ARG A 49 1.48 -3.18 -4.92
C ARG A 49 0.11 -3.84 -5.03
N VAL A 50 -0.63 -3.55 -6.10
CA VAL A 50 -1.92 -4.20 -6.36
C VAL A 50 -1.78 -5.34 -7.34
N GLY A 51 -2.59 -6.38 -7.18
CA GLY A 51 -2.44 -7.63 -7.92
C GLY A 51 -3.59 -8.60 -7.71
N TYR A 52 -3.31 -9.85 -8.04
CA TYR A 52 -4.25 -10.96 -8.02
C TYR A 52 -3.64 -12.10 -7.20
N ALA A 53 -4.41 -12.61 -6.24
CA ALA A 53 -4.00 -13.74 -5.42
C ALA A 53 -5.20 -14.58 -4.96
N GLY A 54 -4.93 -15.78 -4.47
CA GLY A 54 -5.92 -16.66 -3.87
C GLY A 54 -6.67 -17.56 -4.86
N GLY A 55 -6.34 -17.48 -6.15
CA GLY A 55 -6.80 -18.41 -7.17
C GLY A 55 -5.74 -19.43 -7.54
N THR A 56 -6.04 -20.23 -8.56
CA THR A 56 -5.19 -21.28 -9.12
C THR A 56 -4.83 -21.02 -10.59
N THR A 57 -5.50 -20.04 -11.21
CA THR A 57 -5.22 -19.65 -12.60
C THR A 57 -3.81 -19.07 -12.72
N LEU A 58 -3.03 -19.57 -13.68
CA LEU A 58 -1.67 -19.09 -13.92
C LEU A 58 -1.67 -17.74 -14.65
N ASN A 59 -0.77 -16.83 -14.23
CA ASN A 59 -0.57 -15.51 -14.84
C ASN A 59 -1.88 -14.72 -15.06
N PRO A 60 -2.71 -14.51 -14.02
CA PRO A 60 -3.96 -13.78 -14.13
C PRO A 60 -3.73 -12.35 -14.60
N VAL A 61 -4.63 -11.88 -15.48
CA VAL A 61 -4.74 -10.48 -15.90
C VAL A 61 -6.16 -9.99 -15.62
N TYR A 62 -6.39 -8.67 -15.58
CA TYR A 62 -7.67 -8.11 -15.12
C TYR A 62 -8.91 -8.72 -15.79
N ARG A 63 -8.83 -8.99 -17.10
CA ARG A 63 -9.95 -9.55 -17.89
C ARG A 63 -10.05 -11.07 -17.83
N GLN A 64 -9.05 -11.76 -17.28
CA GLN A 64 -8.91 -13.21 -17.26
C GLN A 64 -8.28 -13.69 -15.94
N MET A 65 -8.75 -13.16 -14.81
CA MET A 65 -8.17 -13.48 -13.50
C MET A 65 -8.65 -14.83 -12.91
N GLY A 66 -9.64 -15.47 -13.54
CA GLY A 66 -10.18 -16.75 -13.10
C GLY A 66 -10.75 -16.68 -11.68
N ASP A 67 -10.20 -17.52 -10.81
CA ASP A 67 -10.55 -17.66 -9.40
C ASP A 67 -9.69 -16.81 -8.46
N HIS A 68 -8.89 -15.88 -8.97
CA HIS A 68 -8.19 -14.91 -8.13
C HIS A 68 -9.10 -13.79 -7.65
N SER A 69 -8.63 -13.07 -6.63
CA SER A 69 -9.26 -11.87 -6.10
C SER A 69 -8.34 -10.66 -6.23
N GLU A 70 -8.91 -9.47 -6.40
CA GLU A 70 -8.14 -8.23 -6.29
C GLU A 70 -7.52 -8.12 -4.90
N THR A 71 -6.21 -8.02 -4.88
CA THR A 71 -5.38 -8.12 -3.68
C THR A 71 -4.40 -6.96 -3.63
N LEU A 72 -4.15 -6.47 -2.42
CA LEU A 72 -3.10 -5.52 -2.09
C LEU A 72 -1.98 -6.26 -1.35
N GLN A 73 -0.75 -5.98 -1.74
CA GLN A 73 0.45 -6.30 -0.96
C GLN A 73 1.06 -5.00 -0.46
N ILE A 74 1.39 -4.95 0.82
CA ILE A 74 2.16 -3.85 1.42
C ILE A 74 3.42 -4.40 2.07
N ASP A 75 4.52 -3.67 1.90
CA ASP A 75 5.71 -3.84 2.74
C ASP A 75 5.66 -2.76 3.81
N PHE A 76 5.88 -3.14 5.07
CA PHE A 76 5.73 -2.27 6.21
C PHE A 76 6.84 -2.49 7.24
N ASP A 77 7.20 -1.43 7.95
CA ASP A 77 8.09 -1.47 9.09
C ASP A 77 7.29 -1.88 10.35
N PRO A 78 7.47 -3.08 10.90
CA PRO A 78 6.71 -3.57 12.05
C PRO A 78 7.02 -2.81 13.35
N ALA A 79 8.12 -2.06 13.43
CA ALA A 79 8.44 -1.22 14.57
C ALA A 79 7.64 0.10 14.56
N VAL A 80 7.25 0.57 13.37
CA VAL A 80 6.43 1.78 13.20
C VAL A 80 4.94 1.44 13.11
N LEU A 81 4.59 0.40 12.35
CA LEU A 81 3.22 -0.05 12.11
C LEU A 81 3.09 -1.56 12.43
N PRO A 82 2.71 -1.92 13.67
CA PRO A 82 2.53 -3.31 14.04
C PRO A 82 1.46 -4.01 13.18
N TYR A 83 1.68 -5.30 12.90
CA TYR A 83 0.76 -6.08 12.05
C TYR A 83 -0.68 -6.12 12.59
N GLU A 84 -0.87 -6.07 13.91
CA GLU A 84 -2.21 -5.98 14.51
C GLU A 84 -2.95 -4.69 14.14
N GLU A 85 -2.25 -3.56 14.03
CA GLU A 85 -2.86 -2.30 13.59
C GLU A 85 -3.23 -2.34 12.10
N ILE A 86 -2.44 -3.05 11.27
CA ILE A 86 -2.82 -3.34 9.87
C ILE A 86 -4.13 -4.12 9.82
N LEU A 87 -4.29 -5.16 10.65
CA LEU A 87 -5.50 -5.97 10.70
C LEU A 87 -6.72 -5.18 11.22
N ARG A 88 -6.54 -4.36 12.25
CA ARG A 88 -7.58 -3.43 12.73
C ARG A 88 -8.00 -2.46 11.64
N HIS A 89 -7.02 -1.91 10.90
CA HIS A 89 -7.28 -1.02 9.80
C HIS A 89 -8.02 -1.73 8.66
N PHE A 90 -7.62 -2.96 8.33
CA PHE A 90 -8.25 -3.79 7.32
C PHE A 90 -9.73 -4.02 7.63
N TRP A 91 -10.07 -4.64 8.77
CA TRP A 91 -11.47 -4.92 9.13
C TRP A 91 -12.26 -3.67 9.50
N GLY A 92 -11.61 -2.60 9.97
CA GLY A 92 -12.27 -1.33 10.25
C GLY A 92 -12.70 -0.54 9.00
N ASN A 93 -12.20 -0.90 7.80
CA ASN A 93 -12.40 -0.13 6.58
C ASN A 93 -13.08 -0.90 5.43
N HIS A 94 -13.60 -2.10 5.69
CA HIS A 94 -14.55 -2.77 4.80
C HIS A 94 -15.46 -3.72 5.60
N TYR A 95 -16.61 -4.05 5.05
CA TYR A 95 -17.45 -5.11 5.59
C TYR A 95 -16.94 -6.48 5.13
N PRO A 96 -16.59 -7.41 6.04
CA PRO A 96 -15.94 -8.67 5.68
C PRO A 96 -16.90 -9.78 5.22
N ASN A 97 -18.20 -9.69 5.53
CA ASN A 97 -19.19 -10.74 5.28
C ASN A 97 -20.04 -10.44 4.04
N ARG A 98 -19.39 -10.10 2.92
CA ARG A 98 -20.12 -9.63 1.74
C ARG A 98 -20.99 -10.72 1.13
N ASP A 99 -22.18 -10.28 0.73
CA ASP A 99 -23.09 -11.03 -0.13
C ASP A 99 -22.41 -11.38 -1.47
N GLU A 100 -22.72 -12.56 -2.02
CA GLU A 100 -22.07 -13.14 -3.22
C GLU A 100 -22.20 -12.28 -4.50
N TYR A 101 -22.97 -11.18 -4.43
CA TYR A 101 -23.34 -10.29 -5.54
C TYR A 101 -22.18 -9.81 -6.43
N LYS A 102 -20.97 -9.67 -5.89
CA LYS A 102 -19.79 -9.20 -6.65
C LYS A 102 -18.78 -10.32 -6.99
N GLY A 103 -19.08 -11.55 -6.62
CA GLY A 103 -18.25 -12.72 -6.89
C GLY A 103 -16.88 -12.71 -6.20
N ARG A 104 -16.06 -13.73 -6.52
CA ARG A 104 -14.75 -13.98 -5.91
C ARG A 104 -13.76 -12.83 -6.07
N GLN A 105 -13.88 -12.03 -7.14
CA GLN A 105 -12.98 -10.90 -7.42
C GLN A 105 -12.84 -9.92 -6.24
N TYR A 106 -13.90 -9.74 -5.43
CA TYR A 106 -13.98 -8.67 -4.43
C TYR A 106 -14.26 -9.16 -3.01
N ILE A 107 -13.86 -10.39 -2.68
CA ILE A 107 -14.04 -10.95 -1.34
C ILE A 107 -13.08 -10.31 -0.33
N SER A 108 -13.37 -10.52 0.95
CA SER A 108 -12.44 -10.29 2.03
C SER A 108 -11.47 -11.48 2.13
N LEU A 109 -10.17 -11.24 1.99
CA LEU A 109 -9.15 -12.30 2.10
C LEU A 109 -7.88 -11.82 2.81
N LEU A 110 -7.21 -12.74 3.49
CA LEU A 110 -5.95 -12.57 4.19
C LEU A 110 -5.01 -13.74 3.86
N ARG A 111 -3.79 -13.42 3.43
CA ARG A 111 -2.73 -14.39 3.17
C ARG A 111 -1.59 -14.17 4.14
N PHE A 112 -1.38 -15.10 5.06
CA PHE A 112 -0.34 -14.97 6.08
C PHE A 112 1.02 -15.48 5.59
N HIS A 113 2.07 -14.72 5.90
CA HIS A 113 3.46 -15.02 5.50
C HIS A 113 4.25 -15.79 6.56
N SER A 114 3.70 -15.92 7.77
CA SER A 114 4.35 -16.63 8.88
C SER A 114 3.34 -17.16 9.90
N VAL A 115 3.78 -18.08 10.75
CA VAL A 115 2.99 -18.56 11.90
C VAL A 115 2.61 -17.40 12.83
N ARG A 116 3.53 -16.45 13.06
CA ARG A 116 3.27 -15.24 13.86
C ARG A 116 2.14 -14.38 13.28
N GLN A 117 2.12 -14.20 11.96
CA GLN A 117 1.01 -13.50 11.31
C GLN A 117 -0.31 -14.28 11.46
N GLN A 118 -0.30 -15.60 11.29
CA GLN A 118 -1.49 -16.44 11.48
C GLN A 118 -2.06 -16.32 12.90
N GLU A 119 -1.23 -16.43 13.94
CA GLU A 119 -1.64 -16.27 15.33
C GLU A 119 -2.21 -14.87 15.61
N THR A 120 -1.58 -13.85 15.04
CA THR A 120 -2.04 -12.46 15.18
C THR A 120 -3.38 -12.24 14.46
N ILE A 121 -3.57 -12.83 13.27
CA ILE A 121 -4.85 -12.80 12.55
C ILE A 121 -5.96 -13.39 13.41
N ILE A 122 -5.74 -14.56 14.01
CA ILE A 122 -6.76 -15.24 14.83
C ILE A 122 -7.14 -14.36 16.02
N ARG A 123 -6.15 -13.84 16.75
CA ARG A 123 -6.38 -12.95 17.92
C ARG A 123 -7.16 -11.70 17.54
N ILE A 124 -6.75 -11.00 16.49
CA ILE A 124 -7.40 -9.73 16.09
C ILE A 124 -8.76 -9.99 15.46
N LYS A 125 -8.96 -11.11 14.77
CA LYS A 125 -10.28 -11.53 14.25
C LYS A 125 -11.30 -11.64 15.37
N GLU A 126 -10.96 -12.32 16.47
CA GLU A 126 -11.87 -12.45 17.63
C GLU A 126 -12.25 -11.08 18.21
N GLU A 127 -11.30 -10.16 18.32
CA GLU A 127 -11.59 -8.79 18.76
C GLU A 127 -12.53 -8.05 17.80
N MET A 128 -12.26 -8.16 16.49
CA MET A 128 -13.06 -7.48 15.47
C MET A 128 -14.46 -8.10 15.33
N GLU A 129 -14.63 -9.41 15.55
CA GLU A 129 -15.93 -10.07 15.64
C GLU A 129 -16.75 -9.54 16.82
N ASN A 130 -16.14 -9.41 17.99
CA ASN A 130 -16.80 -8.83 19.17
C ASN A 130 -17.25 -7.38 18.90
N ARG A 131 -16.44 -6.60 18.18
CA ARG A 131 -16.79 -5.23 17.78
C ARG A 131 -17.90 -5.19 16.73
N LEU A 132 -17.90 -6.13 15.80
CA LEU A 132 -18.88 -6.22 14.72
C LEU A 132 -20.23 -6.77 15.22
N GLY A 133 -20.22 -7.58 16.28
CA GLY A 133 -21.40 -8.25 16.82
C GLY A 133 -21.80 -9.51 16.04
N GLU A 134 -20.94 -10.00 15.15
CA GLU A 134 -21.14 -11.19 14.33
C GLU A 134 -19.79 -11.80 13.92
N LYS A 135 -19.84 -13.04 13.40
CA LYS A 135 -18.64 -13.73 12.91
C LYS A 135 -18.10 -13.05 11.65
N ILE A 136 -16.78 -13.04 11.50
CA ILE A 136 -16.07 -12.55 10.33
C ILE A 136 -15.80 -13.72 9.39
N GLU A 137 -16.19 -13.55 8.12
CA GLU A 137 -16.10 -14.54 7.05
C GLU A 137 -14.90 -14.34 6.11
N THR A 138 -13.94 -13.48 6.48
CA THR A 138 -12.70 -13.28 5.73
C THR A 138 -11.99 -14.62 5.46
N GLU A 139 -11.66 -14.88 4.19
CA GLU A 139 -10.89 -16.06 3.80
C GLU A 139 -9.44 -15.93 4.29
N ILE A 140 -9.03 -16.80 5.21
CA ILE A 140 -7.67 -16.79 5.78
C ILE A 140 -6.93 -18.05 5.35
N ALA A 141 -5.80 -17.90 4.67
CA ALA A 141 -4.94 -19.02 4.29
C ALA A 141 -3.46 -18.62 4.27
N PRO A 142 -2.52 -19.59 4.16
CA PRO A 142 -1.12 -19.28 3.92
C PRO A 142 -0.95 -18.49 2.61
N TYR A 143 0.04 -17.60 2.57
CA TYR A 143 0.51 -17.01 1.33
C TYR A 143 1.09 -18.09 0.41
N GLN A 144 0.72 -18.05 -0.87
CA GLN A 144 1.22 -18.96 -1.90
C GLN A 144 1.86 -18.15 -3.02
N ASP A 145 1.07 -17.33 -3.69
CA ASP A 145 1.49 -16.52 -4.82
C ASP A 145 0.79 -15.15 -4.85
N PHE A 146 1.35 -14.25 -5.65
CA PHE A 146 0.80 -12.95 -5.97
C PHE A 146 1.25 -12.56 -7.37
N THR A 147 0.30 -12.30 -8.25
CA THR A 147 0.57 -11.78 -9.58
C THR A 147 0.32 -10.29 -9.60
N LEU A 148 1.35 -9.51 -9.91
CA LEU A 148 1.24 -8.06 -10.02
C LEU A 148 0.22 -7.67 -11.10
N ALA A 149 -0.71 -6.77 -10.77
CA ALA A 149 -1.66 -6.25 -11.74
C ALA A 149 -0.97 -5.30 -12.72
N GLU A 150 -1.62 -5.06 -13.86
CA GLU A 150 -1.08 -4.21 -14.92
C GLU A 150 -0.75 -2.80 -14.40
N GLU A 151 0.27 -2.18 -14.98
CA GLU A 151 0.82 -0.88 -14.58
C GLU A 151 -0.29 0.16 -14.31
N ARG A 152 -1.31 0.23 -15.18
CA ARG A 152 -2.44 1.16 -15.07
C ARG A 152 -3.22 1.07 -13.75
N HIS A 153 -3.12 -0.03 -13.01
CA HIS A 153 -3.78 -0.23 -11.72
C HIS A 153 -2.95 0.27 -10.54
N GLN A 154 -1.63 0.36 -10.69
CA GLN A 154 -0.71 0.81 -9.64
C GLN A 154 -0.84 2.32 -9.42
N LYS A 155 -0.91 2.76 -8.16
CA LYS A 155 -1.05 4.17 -7.76
C LYS A 155 -2.17 4.89 -8.50
N TYR A 156 -3.32 4.21 -8.64
CA TYR A 156 -4.40 4.61 -9.55
C TYR A 156 -4.86 6.06 -9.38
N TYR A 157 -5.00 6.55 -8.14
CA TYR A 157 -5.49 7.90 -7.91
C TYR A 157 -4.45 8.97 -8.26
N LEU A 158 -3.17 8.72 -7.99
CA LEU A 158 -2.08 9.62 -8.44
C LEU A 158 -2.04 9.71 -9.97
N LYS A 159 -2.24 8.58 -10.66
CA LYS A 159 -2.22 8.54 -12.13
C LYS A 159 -3.36 9.29 -12.81
N ARG A 160 -4.39 9.68 -12.07
CA ARG A 160 -5.47 10.54 -12.59
C ARG A 160 -5.05 12.00 -12.79
N TYR A 161 -3.81 12.35 -12.43
CA TYR A 161 -3.25 13.69 -12.58
C TYR A 161 -2.02 13.69 -13.51
N PRO A 162 -2.22 13.67 -14.86
CA PRO A 162 -1.11 13.54 -15.81
C PRO A 162 -0.01 14.61 -15.65
N ARG A 163 -0.39 15.85 -15.36
CA ARG A 163 0.57 16.95 -15.14
C ARG A 163 1.49 16.72 -13.94
N ILE A 164 1.02 15.97 -12.94
CA ILE A 164 1.83 15.59 -11.79
C ILE A 164 2.77 14.46 -12.18
N LEU A 165 2.29 13.48 -12.95
CA LEU A 165 3.15 12.41 -13.47
C LEU A 165 4.28 12.99 -14.33
N ASP A 166 4.01 13.99 -15.17
CA ASP A 166 5.03 14.66 -15.99
C ASP A 166 6.11 15.33 -15.11
N GLN A 167 5.71 15.94 -13.99
CA GLN A 167 6.63 16.54 -13.01
C GLN A 167 7.45 15.47 -12.27
N LEU A 168 6.85 14.32 -11.98
CA LEU A 168 7.49 13.21 -11.28
C LEU A 168 8.37 12.36 -12.21
N ALA A 169 8.11 12.34 -13.52
CA ALA A 169 8.80 11.48 -14.48
C ALA A 169 10.32 11.67 -14.49
N GLN A 170 10.80 12.90 -14.23
CA GLN A 170 12.23 13.18 -14.10
C GLN A 170 12.89 12.48 -12.89
N HIS A 171 12.10 12.05 -11.91
CA HIS A 171 12.55 11.43 -10.67
C HIS A 171 12.47 9.91 -10.69
N TYR A 172 11.69 9.32 -11.61
CA TYR A 172 11.46 7.89 -11.70
C TYR A 172 11.82 7.39 -13.11
N PRO A 173 13.00 6.75 -13.29
CA PRO A 173 13.48 6.34 -14.61
C PRO A 173 12.62 5.25 -15.27
N ASP A 174 11.84 4.51 -14.49
CA ASP A 174 11.00 3.40 -14.94
C ASP A 174 9.76 3.22 -14.05
N ALA A 175 8.83 2.39 -14.50
CA ALA A 175 7.57 2.13 -13.79
C ALA A 175 7.76 1.41 -12.44
N GLU A 176 8.81 0.60 -12.30
CA GLU A 176 9.09 -0.16 -11.09
C GLU A 176 9.52 0.77 -9.95
N SER A 177 10.45 1.69 -10.24
CA SER A 177 10.88 2.72 -9.29
C SER A 177 9.74 3.62 -8.81
N PHE A 178 8.79 3.95 -9.68
CA PHE A 178 7.59 4.71 -9.29
C PHE A 178 6.62 3.86 -8.46
N GLN A 179 6.43 2.59 -8.81
CA GLN A 179 5.54 1.69 -8.10
C GLN A 179 6.01 1.43 -6.66
N ASP A 180 7.32 1.24 -6.47
CA ASP A 180 7.94 0.86 -5.21
C ASP A 180 8.33 2.07 -4.34
N SER A 181 8.03 3.29 -4.82
CA SER A 181 8.31 4.54 -4.10
C SER A 181 7.35 4.76 -2.92
N ILE A 182 7.95 5.07 -1.76
CA ILE A 182 7.25 5.48 -0.54
C ILE A 182 6.54 6.81 -0.80
N PHE A 183 7.23 7.74 -1.45
CA PHE A 183 6.67 9.04 -1.77
C PHE A 183 5.47 8.94 -2.72
N ALA A 184 5.56 8.11 -3.77
CA ALA A 184 4.45 7.85 -4.68
C ALA A 184 3.26 7.17 -3.97
N ALA A 185 3.50 6.26 -3.02
CA ALA A 185 2.44 5.67 -2.20
C ALA A 185 1.70 6.73 -1.37
N ARG A 186 2.43 7.66 -0.73
CA ARG A 186 1.85 8.78 0.01
C ARG A 186 1.08 9.74 -0.90
N LEU A 187 1.63 10.10 -2.05
CA LEU A 187 0.98 10.95 -3.04
C LEU A 187 -0.31 10.31 -3.58
N ASN A 188 -0.34 8.99 -3.79
CA ASN A 188 -1.57 8.27 -4.16
C ASN A 188 -2.64 8.32 -3.06
N GLY A 189 -2.23 8.21 -1.80
CA GLY A 189 -3.10 8.43 -0.64
C GLY A 189 -3.68 9.85 -0.61
N PHE A 190 -2.81 10.86 -0.76
CA PHE A 190 -3.21 12.26 -0.82
C PHE A 190 -4.17 12.54 -1.99
N ALA A 191 -3.88 12.00 -3.18
CA ALA A 191 -4.73 12.11 -4.38
C ALA A 191 -6.15 11.58 -4.14
N LYS A 192 -6.28 10.57 -3.27
CA LYS A 192 -7.58 10.00 -2.86
C LYS A 192 -8.28 10.78 -1.74
N GLY A 193 -7.58 11.74 -1.12
CA GLY A 193 -8.07 12.54 0.00
C GLY A 193 -7.72 11.97 1.38
N PHE A 194 -6.72 11.08 1.48
CA PHE A 194 -6.17 10.66 2.76
C PHE A 194 -5.07 11.64 3.20
N GLY A 195 -5.28 12.29 4.34
CA GLY A 195 -4.37 13.30 4.88
C GLY A 195 -4.56 14.69 4.26
N ASN A 196 -3.58 15.57 4.48
CA ASN A 196 -3.48 16.87 3.83
C ASN A 196 -2.00 17.21 3.61
N ARG A 197 -1.73 18.32 2.94
CA ARG A 197 -0.37 18.65 2.49
C ARG A 197 0.54 18.96 3.68
N GLU A 198 0.01 19.65 4.68
CA GLU A 198 0.72 20.02 5.89
C GLU A 198 1.12 18.78 6.70
N LYS A 199 0.20 17.82 6.88
CA LYS A 199 0.47 16.55 7.57
C LYS A 199 1.50 15.70 6.83
N LEU A 200 1.41 15.62 5.49
CA LEU A 200 2.39 14.89 4.70
C LEU A 200 3.77 15.54 4.78
N LYS A 201 3.83 16.88 4.78
CA LYS A 201 5.09 17.60 5.04
C LYS A 201 5.63 17.28 6.43
N GLU A 202 4.80 17.31 7.47
CA GLU A 202 5.20 16.99 8.84
C GLU A 202 5.76 15.56 8.94
N GLU A 203 5.12 14.60 8.27
CA GLU A 203 5.59 13.22 8.18
C GLU A 203 6.98 13.14 7.52
N ILE A 204 7.14 13.74 6.34
CA ILE A 204 8.43 13.77 5.62
C ILE A 204 9.52 14.41 6.48
N MET A 205 9.21 15.50 7.19
CA MET A 205 10.17 16.16 8.07
C MET A 205 10.58 15.28 9.27
N GLY A 206 9.73 14.34 9.67
CA GLY A 206 10.00 13.36 10.72
C GLY A 206 10.74 12.11 10.25
N TRP A 207 10.92 11.89 8.94
CA TRP A 207 11.68 10.74 8.43
C TRP A 207 13.14 10.81 8.86
N ASN A 208 13.69 9.65 9.24
CA ASN A 208 15.07 9.52 9.70
C ASN A 208 16.06 9.46 8.53
N ILE A 209 16.02 10.48 7.68
CA ILE A 209 16.88 10.67 6.52
C ILE A 209 17.56 12.04 6.60
N SER A 210 18.54 12.28 5.75
CA SER A 210 19.30 13.53 5.69
C SER A 210 18.37 14.73 5.53
N GLU A 211 18.81 15.87 6.10
CA GLU A 211 18.06 17.13 5.98
C GLU A 211 17.90 17.54 4.51
N GLU A 212 18.88 17.24 3.66
CA GLU A 212 18.81 17.52 2.23
C GLU A 212 17.73 16.68 1.53
N SER A 213 17.66 15.38 1.80
CA SER A 213 16.61 14.50 1.26
C SER A 213 15.22 14.94 1.69
N ARG A 214 15.04 15.28 2.97
CA ARG A 214 13.76 15.84 3.47
C ARG A 214 13.39 17.13 2.74
N ARG A 215 14.35 18.03 2.54
CA ARG A 215 14.14 19.29 1.81
C ARG A 215 13.68 19.02 0.38
N VAL A 216 14.35 18.14 -0.37
CA VAL A 216 13.98 17.81 -1.76
C VAL A 216 12.56 17.24 -1.84
N LEU A 217 12.18 16.33 -0.93
CA LEU A 217 10.83 15.76 -0.90
C LEU A 217 9.75 16.82 -0.59
N VAL A 218 10.01 17.70 0.39
CA VAL A 218 9.08 18.79 0.73
C VAL A 218 8.97 19.81 -0.41
N GLU A 219 10.07 20.19 -1.04
CA GLU A 219 10.07 21.08 -2.20
C GLU A 219 9.28 20.46 -3.36
N THR A 220 9.50 19.17 -3.63
CA THR A 220 8.74 18.41 -4.64
C THR A 220 7.26 18.40 -4.30
N LEU A 221 6.89 18.04 -3.07
CA LEU A 221 5.49 18.04 -2.61
C LEU A 221 4.82 19.41 -2.77
N MET A 222 5.53 20.49 -2.44
CA MET A 222 5.00 21.85 -2.50
C MET A 222 4.89 22.39 -3.93
N ALA A 223 5.75 21.93 -4.84
CA ALA A 223 5.70 22.30 -6.25
C ALA A 223 4.50 21.66 -6.99
N ILE A 224 3.99 20.53 -6.49
CA ILE A 224 2.87 19.81 -7.12
C ILE A 224 1.57 20.64 -7.10
N LYS A 225 1.03 20.84 -8.30
CA LYS A 225 -0.28 21.49 -8.55
C LYS A 225 -1.31 20.42 -8.92
N TRP A 226 -2.28 20.20 -8.02
CA TRP A 226 -3.35 19.21 -8.15
C TRP A 226 -4.52 19.71 -9.00
#